data_AF-A0A939D2D5-F1
#
_entry.id   AF-A0A939D2D5-F1
#
_cell.length_a   1.000
_cell.length_b   1.000
_cell.length_c   1.000
_cell.angle_alpha   90.00
_cell.angle_beta   90.00
_cell.angle_gamma   90.00
#
_symmetry.space_group_name_H-M   'P 1'
#
loop_
_entity.id
_entity.type
_entity.pdbx_description
1 polymer ?
#
loop_
_entity_poly.entity_id
_entity_poly.type
_entity_poly.pdbx_seq_one_letter_code
_entity_poly.pdbx_strand_id
1 'polypeptide(L)'
;MSSQQKPNSKQGETAAKKESTAAKKADKADNLDLDSLVSALEGDLTALDSETATGLIEEWYTYLHKTKEPEIKEIADNLKQLKQLVKSGKATGHEIGEVLTEIGEQTSNVASDTDKELKTPLQKLGKQLRNIGVSLGKAEDREQIEYIESVIETLEGDLTKIEPEAAQGAIDTWYSLLHKSENENLQEVANGLKELKQLLKRKTAKGADFAEVLTKLSEQTQQAATEAPRGFKGPIQRLGKLLSKAGKSLD
;
A
#
# COMPACT_ATOMS: atom_id res chain seq x y z
N MET A 1 -73.99 63.23 -10.32
CA MET A 1 -73.13 62.65 -9.27
C MET A 1 -73.51 61.18 -9.14
N SER A 2 -72.80 60.32 -9.88
CA SER A 2 -71.89 59.29 -9.32
C SER A 2 -72.68 58.19 -8.58
N SER A 3 -73.07 57.11 -9.27
CA SER A 3 -72.30 55.85 -9.50
C SER A 3 -72.04 55.07 -8.19
N GLN A 4 -72.29 53.77 -8.05
CA GLN A 4 -72.83 52.71 -8.92
C GLN A 4 -73.17 51.50 -8.03
N GLN A 5 -74.07 50.63 -8.52
CA GLN A 5 -74.51 49.37 -7.90
C GLN A 5 -73.44 48.24 -7.92
N LYS A 6 -73.57 47.34 -6.92
CA LYS A 6 -73.03 45.95 -6.79
C LYS A 6 -73.16 45.10 -8.08
N PRO A 7 -72.36 44.01 -8.30
CA PRO A 7 -72.63 42.68 -7.69
C PRO A 7 -71.46 41.66 -7.48
N ASN A 8 -71.69 40.79 -6.50
CA ASN A 8 -71.39 39.35 -6.31
C ASN A 8 -70.49 38.57 -7.31
N SER A 9 -69.51 37.79 -6.82
CA SER A 9 -69.08 36.47 -7.38
C SER A 9 -68.19 35.67 -6.39
N LYS A 10 -68.23 34.32 -6.50
CA LYS A 10 -67.70 33.27 -5.60
C LYS A 10 -66.25 32.81 -5.94
N GLN A 11 -65.72 31.94 -5.05
CA GLN A 11 -64.58 30.97 -5.18
C GLN A 11 -63.19 31.50 -4.74
N GLY A 12 -62.32 30.77 -4.05
CA GLY A 12 -62.24 29.31 -3.80
C GLY A 12 -61.28 28.94 -2.64
N GLU A 13 -61.06 27.63 -2.51
CA GLU A 13 -60.33 26.87 -1.50
C GLU A 13 -58.98 27.41 -1.01
N THR A 14 -58.68 27.17 0.27
CA THR A 14 -57.33 26.78 0.73
C THR A 14 -57.44 25.67 1.76
N ALA A 15 -57.08 24.46 1.32
CA ALA A 15 -56.80 23.31 2.18
C ALA A 15 -55.36 23.43 2.71
N ALA A 16 -55.16 23.32 4.02
CA ALA A 16 -53.84 23.11 4.61
C ALA A 16 -53.95 22.49 6.01
N LYS A 17 -54.00 21.16 6.09
CA LYS A 17 -53.49 20.40 7.25
C LYS A 17 -53.35 18.91 6.91
N LYS A 18 -52.25 18.55 6.25
CA LYS A 18 -51.70 17.19 6.20
C LYS A 18 -50.24 17.23 5.73
N GLU A 19 -49.35 17.56 6.65
CA GLU A 19 -47.90 17.42 6.58
C GLU A 19 -47.45 17.41 8.05
N SER A 20 -46.58 16.54 8.57
CA SER A 20 -45.82 15.45 8.00
C SER A 20 -45.46 14.55 9.20
N THR A 21 -45.92 13.30 9.20
CA THR A 21 -45.49 12.27 10.17
C THR A 21 -44.66 11.18 9.49
N ALA A 22 -44.05 11.50 8.34
CA ALA A 22 -43.35 10.56 7.48
C ALA A 22 -41.82 10.57 7.62
N ALA A 23 -41.24 11.34 8.55
CA ALA A 23 -39.78 11.45 8.71
C ALA A 23 -39.18 10.52 9.79
N LYS A 24 -39.77 9.35 10.05
CA LYS A 24 -39.28 8.43 11.11
C LYS A 24 -39.14 6.96 10.73
N LYS A 25 -39.01 6.65 9.44
CA LYS A 25 -38.55 5.35 8.96
C LYS A 25 -37.63 5.53 7.74
N ALA A 26 -36.42 6.01 7.99
CA ALA A 26 -35.28 5.47 7.24
C ALA A 26 -34.84 4.24 8.05
N ASP A 27 -34.95 3.08 7.43
CA ASP A 27 -34.71 1.79 8.08
C ASP A 27 -33.29 1.70 8.64
N LYS A 28 -33.19 1.14 9.85
CA LYS A 28 -31.95 0.88 10.59
C LYS A 28 -31.00 -0.13 9.91
N ALA A 29 -31.31 -0.52 8.66
CA ALA A 29 -30.58 -1.48 7.84
C ALA A 29 -29.74 -0.80 6.72
N ASP A 30 -29.87 0.52 6.54
CA ASP A 30 -29.21 1.28 5.47
C ASP A 30 -28.16 2.28 5.97
N ASN A 31 -27.76 2.23 7.24
CA ASN A 31 -26.74 3.15 7.76
C ASN A 31 -25.40 2.43 7.90
N LEU A 32 -24.44 2.74 7.03
CA LEU A 32 -23.05 2.34 7.20
C LEU A 32 -22.58 2.82 8.58
N ASP A 33 -22.21 1.89 9.46
CA ASP A 33 -21.68 2.22 10.77
C ASP A 33 -20.21 2.67 10.64
N LEU A 34 -20.04 3.94 10.27
CA LEU A 34 -18.74 4.59 10.13
C LEU A 34 -17.93 4.55 11.42
N ASP A 35 -18.58 4.61 12.58
CA ASP A 35 -17.91 4.59 13.87
C ASP A 35 -17.33 3.19 14.17
N SER A 36 -18.06 2.13 13.84
CA SER A 36 -17.55 0.76 13.92
C SER A 36 -16.38 0.52 12.95
N LEU A 37 -16.46 1.03 11.72
CA LEU A 37 -15.35 0.91 10.75
C LEU A 37 -14.10 1.66 11.22
N VAL A 38 -14.27 2.90 11.70
CA VAL A 38 -13.20 3.70 12.29
C VAL A 38 -12.57 2.97 13.49
N SER A 39 -13.38 2.37 14.35
CA SER A 39 -12.89 1.62 15.52
C SER A 39 -12.12 0.37 15.13
N ALA A 40 -12.56 -0.35 14.10
CA ALA A 40 -11.83 -1.51 13.57
C ALA A 40 -10.46 -1.12 13.01
N LEU A 41 -10.36 0.07 12.40
CA LEU A 41 -9.13 0.62 11.83
C LEU A 41 -8.19 1.26 12.86
N GLU A 42 -8.62 1.45 14.12
CA GLU A 42 -7.75 1.92 15.22
C GLU A 42 -6.89 0.80 15.83
N GLY A 43 -7.23 -0.47 15.56
CA GLY A 43 -6.44 -1.62 16.00
C GLY A 43 -5.17 -1.85 15.20
N ASP A 44 -4.37 -2.83 15.63
CA ASP A 44 -3.27 -3.34 14.82
C ASP A 44 -3.83 -4.16 13.65
N LEU A 45 -3.82 -3.56 12.46
CA LEU A 45 -4.36 -4.20 11.25
C LEU A 45 -3.50 -5.35 10.74
N THR A 46 -2.25 -5.47 11.19
CA THR A 46 -1.42 -6.63 10.85
C THR A 46 -1.85 -7.89 11.61
N ALA A 47 -2.59 -7.72 12.71
CA ALA A 47 -3.20 -8.81 13.49
C ALA A 47 -4.58 -9.22 12.96
N LEU A 48 -5.13 -8.49 11.99
CA LEU A 48 -6.45 -8.73 11.44
C LEU A 48 -6.37 -9.85 10.40
N ASP A 49 -7.12 -10.93 10.61
CA ASP A 49 -7.12 -12.05 9.67
C ASP A 49 -7.78 -11.66 8.32
N SER A 50 -7.40 -12.37 7.26
CA SER A 50 -7.88 -12.06 5.92
C SER A 50 -9.41 -12.17 5.78
N GLU A 51 -10.08 -13.03 6.55
CA GLU A 51 -11.53 -13.19 6.45
C GLU A 51 -12.22 -11.95 7.04
N THR A 52 -11.82 -11.55 8.25
CA THR A 52 -12.31 -10.32 8.90
C THR A 52 -12.04 -9.09 8.03
N ALA A 53 -10.83 -8.97 7.47
CA ALA A 53 -10.46 -7.83 6.61
C ALA A 53 -11.38 -7.76 5.37
N THR A 54 -11.55 -8.89 4.68
CA THR A 54 -12.39 -8.93 3.48
C THR A 54 -13.88 -8.75 3.76
N GLY A 55 -14.34 -9.11 4.96
CA GLY A 55 -15.69 -8.82 5.44
C GLY A 55 -15.93 -7.32 5.58
N LEU A 56 -15.05 -6.61 6.30
CA LEU A 56 -15.14 -5.16 6.49
C LEU A 56 -15.10 -4.40 5.15
N ILE A 57 -14.22 -4.82 4.22
CA ILE A 57 -14.13 -4.22 2.89
C ILE A 57 -15.43 -4.46 2.09
N GLU A 58 -16.01 -5.66 2.16
CA GLU A 58 -17.24 -5.98 1.44
C GLU A 58 -18.45 -5.22 1.95
N GLU A 59 -18.57 -5.02 3.26
CA GLU A 59 -19.63 -4.22 3.86
C GLU A 59 -19.58 -2.78 3.32
N TRP A 60 -18.38 -2.19 3.29
CA TRP A 60 -18.22 -0.82 2.80
C TRP A 60 -18.46 -0.72 1.29
N TYR A 61 -17.95 -1.68 0.51
CA TYR A 61 -18.23 -1.79 -0.93
C TYR A 61 -19.74 -1.90 -1.21
N THR A 62 -20.45 -2.74 -0.45
CA THR A 62 -21.89 -2.99 -0.61
C THR A 62 -22.71 -1.71 -0.40
N TYR A 63 -22.25 -0.84 0.50
CA TYR A 63 -22.87 0.45 0.73
C TYR A 63 -22.59 1.44 -0.41
N LEU A 64 -21.31 1.59 -0.80
CA LEU A 64 -20.90 2.62 -1.75
C LEU A 64 -21.25 2.29 -3.21
N HIS A 65 -21.20 1.04 -3.65
CA HIS A 65 -21.41 0.71 -5.08
C HIS A 65 -22.82 0.99 -5.61
N LYS A 66 -23.80 1.22 -4.73
CA LYS A 66 -25.20 1.50 -5.09
C LYS A 66 -25.44 2.96 -5.49
N THR A 67 -24.51 3.85 -5.18
CA THR A 67 -24.62 5.27 -5.54
C THR A 67 -24.37 5.51 -7.03
N LYS A 68 -24.82 6.66 -7.51
CA LYS A 68 -24.57 7.14 -8.89
C LYS A 68 -23.49 8.22 -8.94
N GLU A 69 -23.00 8.67 -7.79
CA GLU A 69 -21.99 9.71 -7.67
C GLU A 69 -20.63 9.17 -8.14
N PRO A 70 -19.99 9.79 -9.15
CA PRO A 70 -18.74 9.28 -9.70
C PRO A 70 -17.63 9.15 -8.66
N GLU A 71 -17.46 10.14 -7.78
CA GLU A 71 -16.40 10.13 -6.76
C GLU A 71 -16.57 8.97 -5.78
N ILE A 72 -17.80 8.63 -5.40
CA ILE A 72 -18.07 7.49 -4.51
C ILE A 72 -17.90 6.15 -5.26
N LYS A 73 -18.20 6.12 -6.56
CA LYS A 73 -17.99 4.92 -7.37
C LYS A 73 -16.50 4.57 -7.48
N GLU A 74 -15.63 5.57 -7.60
CA GLU A 74 -14.17 5.36 -7.60
C GLU A 74 -13.70 4.73 -6.28
N ILE A 75 -14.22 5.20 -5.14
CA ILE A 75 -13.95 4.58 -3.83
C ILE A 75 -14.38 3.11 -3.82
N ALA A 76 -15.58 2.80 -4.35
CA ALA A 76 -16.08 1.44 -4.42
C ALA A 76 -15.21 0.53 -5.31
N ASP A 77 -14.74 1.03 -6.46
CA ASP A 77 -13.85 0.28 -7.35
C ASP A 77 -12.49 -0.01 -6.70
N ASN A 78 -11.93 0.97 -5.97
CA ASN A 78 -10.70 0.77 -5.20
C ASN A 78 -10.89 -0.21 -4.02
N LEU A 79 -12.05 -0.21 -3.36
CA LEU A 79 -12.38 -1.21 -2.34
C LEU A 79 -12.43 -2.63 -2.92
N LYS A 80 -12.96 -2.78 -4.13
CA LYS A 80 -12.95 -4.06 -4.84
C LYS A 80 -11.53 -4.53 -5.15
N GLN A 81 -10.65 -3.61 -5.58
CA GLN A 81 -9.23 -3.91 -5.77
C GLN A 81 -8.55 -4.31 -4.45
N LEU A 82 -8.76 -3.55 -3.37
CA LEU A 82 -8.22 -3.86 -2.05
C LEU A 82 -8.64 -5.26 -1.59
N LYS A 83 -9.92 -5.61 -1.75
CA LYS A 83 -10.43 -6.95 -1.42
C LYS A 83 -9.71 -8.05 -2.19
N GLN A 84 -9.42 -7.83 -3.48
CA GLN A 84 -8.69 -8.80 -4.30
C GLN A 84 -7.25 -8.97 -3.85
N LEU A 85 -6.55 -7.87 -3.54
CA LEU A 85 -5.18 -7.89 -3.02
C LEU A 85 -5.10 -8.68 -1.71
N VAL A 86 -5.94 -8.34 -0.74
CA VAL A 86 -6.00 -9.03 0.56
C VAL A 86 -6.33 -10.51 0.38
N LYS A 87 -7.36 -10.85 -0.41
CA LYS A 87 -7.78 -12.24 -0.65
C LYS A 87 -6.71 -13.08 -1.36
N SER A 88 -5.85 -12.45 -2.17
CA SER A 88 -4.80 -13.17 -2.88
C SER A 88 -3.72 -13.72 -1.94
N GLY A 89 -3.50 -13.07 -0.79
CA GLY A 89 -2.42 -13.37 0.15
C GLY A 89 -1.02 -13.18 -0.43
N LYS A 90 -0.89 -12.56 -1.62
CA LYS A 90 0.38 -12.38 -2.34
C LYS A 90 0.79 -10.92 -2.49
N ALA A 91 -0.14 -10.01 -2.21
CA ALA A 91 0.10 -8.59 -2.34
C ALA A 91 1.09 -8.12 -1.28
N THR A 92 1.98 -7.20 -1.66
CA THR A 92 2.95 -6.59 -0.75
C THR A 92 2.30 -5.51 0.12
N GLY A 93 3.02 -5.08 1.17
CA GLY A 93 2.60 -3.97 2.01
C GLY A 93 2.48 -2.67 1.22
N HIS A 94 3.35 -2.47 0.22
CA HIS A 94 3.25 -1.35 -0.74
C HIS A 94 2.00 -1.42 -1.61
N GLU A 95 1.69 -2.56 -2.24
CA GLU A 95 0.53 -2.70 -3.12
C GLU A 95 -0.78 -2.46 -2.35
N ILE A 96 -0.91 -3.04 -1.15
CA ILE A 96 -2.07 -2.81 -0.28
C ILE A 96 -2.09 -1.36 0.21
N GLY A 97 -0.92 -0.83 0.59
CA GLY A 97 -0.78 0.51 1.16
C GLY A 97 -1.08 1.63 0.17
N GLU A 98 -0.77 1.45 -1.11
CA GLU A 98 -1.12 2.37 -2.19
C GLU A 98 -2.63 2.48 -2.35
N VAL A 99 -3.33 1.35 -2.45
CA VAL A 99 -4.80 1.34 -2.59
C VAL A 99 -5.47 1.94 -1.35
N LEU A 100 -4.99 1.63 -0.13
CA LEU A 100 -5.51 2.24 1.09
C LEU A 100 -5.28 3.76 1.14
N THR A 101 -4.14 4.22 0.64
CA THR A 101 -3.83 5.65 0.56
C THR A 101 -4.77 6.36 -0.41
N GLU A 102 -5.02 5.78 -1.58
CA GLU A 102 -5.96 6.29 -2.58
C GLU A 102 -7.38 6.35 -2.03
N ILE A 103 -7.89 5.25 -1.46
CA ILE A 103 -9.22 5.21 -0.82
C ILE A 103 -9.31 6.28 0.26
N GLY A 104 -8.26 6.45 1.07
CA GLY A 104 -8.23 7.46 2.13
C GLY A 104 -8.28 8.90 1.62
N GLU A 105 -7.59 9.19 0.53
CA GLU A 105 -7.62 10.50 -0.14
C GLU A 105 -9.00 10.79 -0.74
N GLN A 106 -9.54 9.84 -1.51
CA GLN A 106 -10.88 9.95 -2.10
C GLN A 106 -11.97 10.13 -1.03
N THR A 107 -11.89 9.36 0.07
CA THR A 107 -12.82 9.47 1.20
C THR A 107 -12.74 10.86 1.86
N SER A 108 -11.53 11.41 2.00
CA SER A 108 -11.34 12.77 2.54
C SER A 108 -11.85 13.86 1.59
N ASN A 109 -11.75 13.63 0.28
CA ASN A 109 -12.27 14.54 -0.74
C ASN A 109 -13.81 14.57 -0.69
N VAL A 110 -14.46 13.41 -0.74
CA VAL A 110 -15.94 13.30 -0.62
C VAL A 110 -16.45 13.92 0.69
N ALA A 111 -15.72 13.73 1.80
CA ALA A 111 -16.09 14.32 3.07
C ALA A 111 -16.13 15.86 3.06
N SER A 112 -15.36 16.51 2.17
CA SER A 112 -15.31 17.97 2.09
C SER A 112 -16.61 18.57 1.58
N ASP A 113 -17.30 17.84 0.71
CA ASP A 113 -18.52 18.23 0.00
C ASP A 113 -19.81 17.67 0.62
N THR A 114 -19.69 16.82 1.65
CA THR A 114 -20.81 16.22 2.37
C THR A 114 -21.34 17.13 3.50
N ASP A 115 -22.59 16.90 3.91
CA ASP A 115 -23.24 17.51 5.08
C ASP A 115 -22.38 17.44 6.36
N LYS A 116 -22.57 18.43 7.24
CA LYS A 116 -21.78 18.61 8.47
C LYS A 116 -21.74 17.39 9.38
N GLU A 117 -22.78 16.56 9.39
CA GLU A 117 -22.88 15.38 10.27
C GLU A 117 -21.92 14.25 9.84
N LEU A 118 -21.71 14.05 8.53
CA LEU A 118 -20.84 13.00 8.00
C LEU A 118 -19.43 13.48 7.71
N LYS A 119 -19.24 14.80 7.55
CA LYS A 119 -17.94 15.42 7.26
C LYS A 119 -16.84 14.99 8.22
N THR A 120 -17.07 15.09 9.53
CA THR A 120 -16.01 14.76 10.53
C THR A 120 -15.67 13.27 10.56
N PRO A 121 -16.65 12.34 10.63
CA PRO A 121 -16.36 10.90 10.55
C PRO A 121 -15.61 10.49 9.28
N LEU A 122 -16.02 10.98 8.11
CA LEU A 122 -15.38 10.63 6.84
C LEU A 122 -13.96 11.21 6.72
N GLN A 123 -13.72 12.43 7.20
CA GLN A 123 -12.37 12.99 7.29
C GLN A 123 -11.46 12.16 8.21
N LYS A 124 -11.99 11.68 9.35
CA LYS A 124 -11.25 10.81 10.26
C LYS A 124 -10.89 9.48 9.59
N LEU A 125 -11.87 8.84 8.95
CA LEU A 125 -11.69 7.60 8.21
C LEU A 125 -10.66 7.74 7.09
N GLY A 126 -10.79 8.76 6.25
CA GLY A 126 -9.88 9.00 5.14
C GLY A 126 -8.44 9.20 5.61
N LYS A 127 -8.24 9.97 6.68
CA LYS A 127 -6.93 10.15 7.32
C LYS A 127 -6.36 8.85 7.87
N GLN A 128 -7.19 8.01 8.52
CA GLN A 128 -6.75 6.72 9.05
C GLN A 128 -6.29 5.78 7.95
N LEU A 129 -7.10 5.61 6.90
CA LEU A 129 -6.77 4.75 5.76
C LEU A 129 -5.44 5.15 5.11
N ARG A 130 -5.23 6.45 4.89
CA ARG A 130 -3.96 6.98 4.41
C ARG A 130 -2.79 6.69 5.36
N ASN A 131 -2.97 6.90 6.66
CA ASN A 131 -1.91 6.64 7.64
C ASN A 131 -1.54 5.15 7.70
N ILE A 132 -2.53 4.27 7.62
CA ILE A 132 -2.34 2.82 7.57
C ILE A 132 -1.58 2.46 6.29
N GLY A 133 -2.03 2.96 5.14
CA GLY A 133 -1.39 2.66 3.86
C GLY A 133 0.09 3.06 3.84
N VAL A 134 0.42 4.26 4.33
CA VAL A 134 1.80 4.71 4.50
C VAL A 134 2.58 3.86 5.51
N SER A 135 1.94 3.41 6.58
CA SER A 135 2.59 2.60 7.62
C SER A 135 2.92 1.20 7.14
N LEU A 136 2.07 0.59 6.30
CA LEU A 136 2.32 -0.72 5.68
C LEU A 136 3.55 -0.69 4.78
N GLY A 137 3.66 0.30 3.88
CA GLY A 137 4.85 0.45 3.04
C GLY A 137 6.13 0.63 3.88
N LYS A 138 6.07 1.46 4.93
CA LYS A 138 7.22 1.67 5.85
C LYS A 138 7.60 0.43 6.66
N ALA A 139 6.64 -0.43 7.00
CA ALA A 139 6.91 -1.67 7.71
C ALA A 139 7.66 -2.63 6.78
N GLU A 140 7.20 -2.79 5.55
CA GLU A 140 7.90 -3.57 4.53
C GLU A 140 9.31 -3.02 4.24
N ASP A 141 9.45 -1.70 4.08
CA ASP A 141 10.75 -1.05 3.88
C ASP A 141 11.73 -1.39 5.02
N ARG A 142 11.23 -1.40 6.26
CA ARG A 142 12.05 -1.72 7.44
C ARG A 142 12.53 -3.17 7.39
N GLU A 143 11.64 -4.12 7.11
CA GLU A 143 12.00 -5.53 6.99
C GLU A 143 13.06 -5.75 5.90
N GLN A 144 12.91 -5.08 4.75
CA GLN A 144 13.89 -5.14 3.68
C GLN A 144 15.24 -4.53 4.08
N ILE A 145 15.24 -3.40 4.82
CA ILE A 145 16.48 -2.80 5.35
C ILE A 145 17.15 -3.72 6.38
N GLU A 146 16.38 -4.33 7.29
CA GLU A 146 16.90 -5.30 8.27
C GLU A 146 17.52 -6.51 7.57
N TYR A 147 16.90 -7.00 6.49
CA TYR A 147 17.49 -8.03 5.66
C TYR A 147 18.83 -7.58 5.04
N ILE A 148 18.90 -6.37 4.48
CA ILE A 148 20.17 -5.82 3.92
C ILE A 148 21.26 -5.74 5.00
N GLU A 149 20.92 -5.27 6.21
CA GLU A 149 21.88 -5.21 7.32
C GLU A 149 22.35 -6.62 7.74
N SER A 150 21.49 -7.64 7.73
CA SER A 150 21.92 -9.02 7.99
C SER A 150 22.91 -9.57 6.95
N VAL A 151 22.74 -9.17 5.67
CA VAL A 151 23.69 -9.52 4.60
C VAL A 151 25.01 -8.77 4.80
N ILE A 152 24.96 -7.50 5.21
CA ILE A 152 26.14 -6.70 5.56
C ILE A 152 26.93 -7.37 6.69
N GLU A 153 26.28 -7.76 7.78
CA GLU A 153 26.92 -8.46 8.90
C GLU A 153 27.57 -9.77 8.45
N THR A 154 26.89 -10.52 7.57
CA THR A 154 27.43 -11.75 6.98
C THR A 154 28.69 -11.47 6.15
N LEU A 155 28.71 -10.39 5.36
CA LEU A 155 29.86 -10.01 4.53
C LEU A 155 31.01 -9.35 5.30
N GLU A 156 30.72 -8.74 6.45
CA GLU A 156 31.73 -8.23 7.38
C GLU A 156 32.42 -9.37 8.15
N GLY A 157 31.76 -10.52 8.26
CA GLY A 157 32.30 -11.75 8.84
C GLY A 157 33.35 -12.46 7.98
N ASP A 158 33.80 -13.61 8.48
CA ASP A 158 34.74 -14.47 7.77
C ASP A 158 34.00 -15.31 6.72
N LEU A 159 34.09 -14.87 5.46
CA LEU A 159 33.39 -15.50 4.33
C LEU A 159 33.75 -16.98 4.14
N THR A 160 34.92 -17.43 4.62
CA THR A 160 35.34 -18.84 4.52
C THR A 160 34.56 -19.77 5.45
N LYS A 161 33.83 -19.20 6.42
CA LYS A 161 33.00 -19.92 7.39
C LYS A 161 31.52 -19.93 7.03
N ILE A 162 31.14 -19.30 5.93
CA ILE A 162 29.74 -19.32 5.47
C ILE A 162 29.49 -20.66 4.79
N GLU A 163 28.50 -21.39 5.30
CA GLU A 163 28.02 -22.63 4.67
C GLU A 163 27.54 -22.33 3.23
N PRO A 164 27.93 -23.13 2.22
CA PRO A 164 27.57 -22.87 0.83
C PRO A 164 26.07 -22.69 0.58
N GLU A 165 25.23 -23.44 1.29
CA GLU A 165 23.76 -23.37 1.22
C GLU A 165 23.24 -22.04 1.77
N ALA A 166 23.84 -21.52 2.84
CA ALA A 166 23.48 -20.22 3.41
C ALA A 166 23.86 -19.07 2.46
N ALA A 167 25.04 -19.13 1.86
CA ALA A 167 25.48 -18.17 0.84
C ALA A 167 24.54 -18.17 -0.39
N GLN A 168 24.17 -19.36 -0.87
CA GLN A 168 23.24 -19.50 -1.98
C GLN A 168 21.83 -19.00 -1.63
N GLY A 169 21.36 -19.28 -0.41
CA GLY A 169 20.07 -18.79 0.09
C GLY A 169 20.01 -17.25 0.14
N ALA A 170 21.05 -16.60 0.65
CA ALA A 170 21.13 -15.14 0.68
C ALA A 170 21.12 -14.52 -0.73
N ILE A 171 21.88 -15.11 -1.67
CA ILE A 171 21.88 -14.68 -3.08
C ILE A 171 20.50 -14.88 -3.72
N ASP A 172 19.84 -15.99 -3.44
CA ASP A 172 18.52 -16.31 -4.00
C ASP A 172 17.43 -15.38 -3.50
N THR A 173 17.42 -15.10 -2.20
CA THR A 173 16.51 -14.11 -1.61
C THR A 173 16.75 -12.73 -2.23
N TRP A 174 18.00 -12.29 -2.32
CA TRP A 174 18.30 -10.97 -2.89
C TRP A 174 17.93 -10.88 -4.38
N TYR A 175 18.26 -11.92 -5.17
CA TYR A 175 17.82 -12.02 -6.56
C TYR A 175 16.29 -11.96 -6.67
N SER A 176 15.57 -12.69 -5.82
CA SER A 176 14.11 -12.76 -5.85
C SER A 176 13.43 -11.41 -5.63
N LEU A 177 14.03 -10.56 -4.78
CA LEU A 177 13.56 -9.20 -4.51
C LEU A 177 13.82 -8.27 -5.69
N LEU A 178 15.00 -8.36 -6.30
CA LEU A 178 15.43 -7.39 -7.32
C LEU A 178 14.97 -7.70 -8.74
N HIS A 179 14.90 -8.97 -9.14
CA HIS A 179 14.69 -9.34 -10.55
C HIS A 179 13.32 -8.95 -11.12
N LYS A 180 12.34 -8.65 -10.26
CA LYS A 180 10.99 -8.19 -10.65
C LYS A 180 10.84 -6.67 -10.64
N SER A 181 11.87 -5.96 -10.21
CA SER A 181 11.86 -4.51 -10.18
C SER A 181 11.78 -3.93 -11.58
N GLU A 182 11.05 -2.83 -11.75
CA GLU A 182 11.05 -2.02 -12.97
C GLU A 182 12.27 -1.09 -13.04
N ASN A 183 12.99 -0.89 -11.93
CA ASN A 183 14.24 -0.13 -11.92
C ASN A 183 15.38 -0.91 -12.58
N GLU A 184 15.93 -0.36 -13.67
CA GLU A 184 17.00 -0.95 -14.48
C GLU A 184 18.27 -1.24 -13.65
N ASN A 185 18.69 -0.32 -12.77
CA ASN A 185 19.86 -0.52 -11.91
C ASN A 185 19.66 -1.71 -10.95
N LEU A 186 18.45 -1.91 -10.42
CA LEU A 186 18.15 -3.09 -9.60
C LEU A 186 18.15 -4.39 -10.41
N GLN A 187 17.69 -4.35 -11.66
CA GLN A 187 17.79 -5.49 -12.57
C GLN A 187 19.24 -5.85 -12.91
N GLU A 188 20.11 -4.84 -13.08
CA GLU A 188 21.54 -5.05 -13.28
C GLU A 188 22.18 -5.78 -12.10
N VAL A 189 21.88 -5.35 -10.87
CA VAL A 189 22.33 -6.06 -9.66
C VAL A 189 21.80 -7.50 -9.65
N ALA A 190 20.51 -7.72 -9.98
CA ALA A 190 19.95 -9.07 -10.08
C ALA A 190 20.69 -9.95 -11.11
N ASN A 191 21.10 -9.38 -12.24
CA ASN A 191 21.89 -10.09 -13.25
C ASN A 191 23.28 -10.48 -12.72
N GLY A 192 23.96 -9.57 -12.01
CA GLY A 192 25.23 -9.90 -11.34
C GLY A 192 25.07 -11.00 -10.29
N LEU A 193 23.96 -11.01 -9.53
CA LEU A 193 23.67 -12.06 -8.54
C LEU A 193 23.45 -13.42 -9.22
N LYS A 194 22.80 -13.42 -10.37
CA LYS A 194 22.62 -14.63 -11.19
C LYS A 194 23.98 -15.15 -11.69
N GLU A 195 24.88 -14.28 -12.12
CA GLU A 195 26.25 -14.64 -12.51
C GLU A 195 27.01 -15.25 -11.32
N LEU A 196 26.96 -14.61 -10.15
CA LEU A 196 27.59 -15.10 -8.92
C LEU A 196 27.05 -16.49 -8.51
N LYS A 197 25.72 -16.66 -8.55
CA LYS A 197 25.07 -17.96 -8.30
C LYS A 197 25.55 -19.03 -9.27
N GLN A 198 25.73 -18.71 -10.54
CA GLN A 198 26.25 -19.65 -11.53
C GLN A 198 27.70 -20.02 -11.25
N LEU A 199 28.54 -19.08 -10.82
CA LEU A 199 29.93 -19.36 -10.43
C LEU A 199 30.01 -20.29 -9.21
N LEU A 200 29.19 -20.06 -8.18
CA LEU A 200 29.15 -20.91 -6.99
C LEU A 200 28.81 -22.37 -7.29
N LYS A 201 28.09 -22.64 -8.38
CA LYS A 201 27.76 -24.01 -8.82
C LYS A 201 28.89 -24.68 -9.60
N ARG A 202 29.89 -23.93 -10.07
CA ARG A 202 31.00 -24.48 -10.84
C ARG A 202 32.07 -25.03 -9.89
N LYS A 203 32.34 -26.33 -9.99
CA LYS A 203 33.41 -26.99 -9.21
C LYS A 203 34.82 -26.49 -9.54
N THR A 204 35.00 -25.79 -10.66
CA THR A 204 36.29 -25.34 -11.19
C THR A 204 36.45 -23.82 -11.16
N ALA A 205 35.52 -23.07 -10.55
CA ALA A 205 35.62 -21.62 -10.46
C ALA A 205 36.86 -21.22 -9.64
N LYS A 206 37.57 -20.19 -10.12
CA LYS A 206 38.78 -19.66 -9.47
C LYS A 206 38.44 -18.37 -8.72
N GLY A 207 39.29 -18.01 -7.75
CA GLY A 207 39.17 -16.74 -6.99
C GLY A 207 39.01 -15.52 -7.90
N ALA A 208 39.80 -15.43 -8.97
CA ALA A 208 39.71 -14.35 -9.97
C ALA A 208 38.33 -14.26 -10.66
N ASP A 209 37.66 -15.40 -10.94
CA ASP A 209 36.31 -15.38 -11.53
C ASP A 209 35.30 -14.76 -10.55
N PHE A 210 35.45 -15.05 -9.25
CA PHE A 210 34.63 -14.44 -8.20
C PHE A 210 34.99 -12.97 -7.99
N ALA A 211 36.27 -12.60 -8.05
CA ALA A 211 36.73 -11.23 -7.89
C ALA A 211 36.14 -10.30 -8.96
N GLU A 212 36.10 -10.76 -10.22
CA GLU A 212 35.49 -10.03 -11.34
C GLU A 212 34.00 -9.77 -11.09
N VAL A 213 33.23 -10.82 -10.78
CA VAL A 213 31.77 -10.70 -10.56
C VAL A 213 31.46 -9.86 -9.32
N LEU A 214 32.21 -9.99 -8.23
CA LEU A 214 32.03 -9.18 -7.02
C LEU A 214 32.36 -7.71 -7.26
N THR A 215 33.36 -7.41 -8.09
CA THR A 215 33.70 -6.03 -8.48
C THR A 215 32.56 -5.41 -9.28
N LYS A 216 32.07 -6.11 -10.31
CA LYS A 216 30.91 -5.67 -11.11
C LYS A 216 29.66 -5.47 -10.23
N LEU A 217 29.34 -6.44 -9.38
CA LEU A 217 28.24 -6.34 -8.42
C LEU A 217 28.39 -5.14 -7.48
N SER A 218 29.61 -4.83 -7.05
CA SER A 218 29.87 -3.69 -6.17
C SER A 218 29.56 -2.35 -6.85
N GLU A 219 29.87 -2.21 -8.13
CA GLU A 219 29.62 -1.01 -8.92
C GLU A 219 28.11 -0.84 -9.15
N GLN A 220 27.45 -1.91 -9.61
CA GLN A 220 26.00 -1.94 -9.82
C GLN A 220 25.23 -1.63 -8.53
N THR A 221 25.65 -2.23 -7.41
CA THR A 221 25.02 -2.01 -6.09
C THR A 221 25.20 -0.55 -5.64
N GLN A 222 26.38 0.04 -5.84
CA GLN A 222 26.62 1.44 -5.51
C GLN A 222 25.81 2.39 -6.41
N GLN A 223 25.67 2.07 -7.69
CA GLN A 223 24.86 2.83 -8.63
C GLN A 223 23.38 2.79 -8.22
N ALA A 224 22.83 1.60 -7.95
CA ALA A 224 21.48 1.44 -7.43
C ALA A 224 21.24 2.25 -6.14
N ALA A 225 22.25 2.38 -5.28
CA ALA A 225 22.14 3.17 -4.06
C ALA A 225 21.95 4.68 -4.30
N THR A 226 22.33 5.20 -5.47
CA THR A 226 22.16 6.63 -5.81
C THR A 226 20.71 7.01 -6.04
N GLU A 227 19.91 6.06 -6.52
CA GLU A 227 18.48 6.21 -6.82
C GLU A 227 17.58 5.58 -5.75
N ALA A 228 18.17 4.91 -4.76
CA ALA A 228 17.44 4.19 -3.73
C ALA A 228 16.53 5.14 -2.91
N PRO A 229 15.31 4.69 -2.55
CA PRO A 229 14.43 5.44 -1.67
C PRO A 229 15.08 5.78 -0.32
N ARG A 230 14.46 6.73 0.40
CA ARG A 230 14.95 7.18 1.71
C ARG A 230 15.08 5.98 2.66
N GLY A 231 16.23 5.87 3.33
CA GLY A 231 16.53 4.77 4.25
C GLY A 231 17.41 3.68 3.64
N PHE A 232 17.26 3.39 2.34
CA PHE A 232 17.99 2.32 1.66
C PHE A 232 19.40 2.71 1.21
N LYS A 233 19.62 3.98 0.84
CA LYS A 233 20.91 4.46 0.31
C LYS A 233 22.11 4.07 1.17
N GLY A 234 22.04 4.28 2.48
CA GLY A 234 23.16 4.00 3.40
C GLY A 234 23.54 2.51 3.43
N PRO A 235 22.59 1.61 3.77
CA PRO A 235 22.81 0.17 3.74
C PRO A 235 23.31 -0.33 2.37
N ILE A 236 22.66 0.06 1.27
CA ILE A 236 23.07 -0.40 -0.08
C ILE A 236 24.49 0.08 -0.44
N GLN A 237 24.87 1.32 -0.08
CA GLN A 237 26.24 1.80 -0.29
C GLN A 237 27.27 1.01 0.53
N ARG A 238 26.95 0.64 1.78
CA ARG A 238 27.83 -0.22 2.59
C ARG A 238 27.99 -1.59 1.97
N LEU A 239 26.87 -2.20 1.56
CA LEU A 239 26.85 -3.48 0.87
C LEU A 239 27.75 -3.48 -0.37
N GLY A 240 27.62 -2.47 -1.24
CA GLY A 240 28.49 -2.30 -2.40
C GLY A 240 29.98 -2.21 -2.04
N LYS A 241 30.34 -1.43 -1.02
CA LYS A 241 31.74 -1.35 -0.56
C LYS A 241 32.28 -2.70 -0.06
N LEU A 242 31.46 -3.47 0.65
CA LEU A 242 31.83 -4.80 1.14
C LEU A 242 32.04 -5.79 0.00
N LEU A 243 31.18 -5.76 -1.02
CA LEU A 243 31.36 -6.57 -2.24
C LEU A 243 32.68 -6.25 -2.94
N SER A 244 33.03 -4.96 -3.07
CA SER A 244 34.33 -4.55 -3.63
C SER A 244 35.51 -5.05 -2.81
N LYS A 245 35.41 -4.98 -1.47
CA LYS A 245 36.43 -5.49 -0.56
C LYS A 245 36.59 -7.01 -0.66
N ALA A 246 35.48 -7.74 -0.72
CA ALA A 246 35.47 -9.19 -0.88
C ALA A 246 36.12 -9.60 -2.21
N GLY A 247 35.77 -8.92 -3.31
CA GLY A 247 36.39 -9.14 -4.61
C GLY A 247 37.91 -8.97 -4.58
N LYS A 248 38.40 -7.86 -4.00
CA LYS A 248 39.83 -7.58 -3.85
C LYS A 248 40.60 -8.59 -2.99
N SER A 249 39.92 -9.34 -2.12
CA SER A 249 40.55 -10.37 -1.31
C SER A 249 40.73 -11.70 -2.03
N LEU A 250 40.08 -11.85 -3.19
CA LEU A 250 40.08 -13.05 -4.02
C LEU A 250 40.90 -12.91 -5.32
N ASP A 251 41.31 -11.68 -5.64
CA ASP A 251 42.18 -11.30 -6.76
C ASP A 251 43.66 -11.51 -6.39
#